data_AF-A0A8S3QLL5-F1
#
_entry.id   AF-A0A8S3QLL5-F1
#
_cell.length_a   1.000
_cell.length_b   1.000
_cell.length_c   1.000
_cell.angle_alpha   90.00
_cell.angle_beta   90.00
_cell.angle_gamma   90.00
#
_symmetry.space_group_name_H-M   'P 1'
#
loop_
_entity.id
_entity.type
_entity.pdbx_description
1 polymer ?
#
loop_
_entity_poly.entity_id
_entity_poly.type
_entity_poly.pdbx_seq_one_letter_code
_entity_poly.pdbx_strand_id
1 'polypeptide(L)'
;MIENDIVKYSQSGKIMIAGDLNARTACEIDHIQMDSDKHIPLFDNYKCDSSLIQRKSKDSSINTRGRQLLSLCISSSLRILNGRTMGDLMGAHTCFQPLGSSVVDYFLASEELLPNFTYFHTHNFLPDFSDHCQISCMLKCNTKIYERNLNLALMPDKYIWDDNSVSAFQDAINSNEIKNFIRQYKDKIYDQDSINNAAEDLNKIFLKAADLSLKKIIRKPKKSKKKKIKKNREWQDQDIINLKQNLYRKYKLMQNHNTDPYVRGSFFKCLKSYRKQRRAKIRKFKQDIMNKLDNLYDQNPKAYWQLLDKIKNISNNSQNKSENTIDPSEWQEYFQKLNKNEQYSDDLIKKKLESFHNENVFNELDYLITPEEIEKAIKSLKNSKSSGFSMISNEMIKYSQTVCIPLIQKLFNLVFSSSIEESESVLQLKGLTPNGLLPMGALSGGKDTLSNALSGFSPTHKISGFEEAKCLDKMNERMPPRREQLNNTQ
;
A
#
# COMPACT_ATOMS: atom_id res chain seq x y z
N MET A 1 -12.97 -39.11 -5.96
CA MET A 1 -12.60 -37.76 -5.43
C MET A 1 -13.33 -36.68 -6.20
N ILE A 2 -13.08 -36.51 -7.51
CA ILE A 2 -13.81 -35.53 -8.34
C ILE A 2 -15.33 -35.76 -8.34
N GLU A 3 -15.80 -37.00 -8.39
CA GLU A 3 -17.23 -37.35 -8.29
C GLU A 3 -17.88 -36.84 -7.00
N ASN A 4 -17.23 -37.04 -5.85
CA ASN A 4 -17.75 -36.57 -4.56
C ASN A 4 -17.81 -35.03 -4.51
N ASP A 5 -16.83 -34.36 -5.09
CA ASP A 5 -16.83 -32.90 -5.20
C ASP A 5 -17.96 -32.41 -6.10
N ILE A 6 -18.19 -33.09 -7.24
CA ILE A 6 -19.32 -32.79 -8.12
C ILE A 6 -20.64 -32.90 -7.36
N VAL A 7 -20.87 -34.00 -6.64
CA VAL A 7 -22.10 -34.19 -5.84
C VAL A 7 -22.25 -33.12 -4.76
N LYS A 8 -21.15 -32.76 -4.09
CA LYS A 8 -21.16 -31.75 -3.03
C LYS A 8 -21.50 -30.36 -3.58
N TYR A 9 -20.84 -29.94 -4.66
CA TYR A 9 -20.97 -28.58 -5.19
C TYR A 9 -22.20 -28.41 -6.08
N SER A 10 -22.75 -29.49 -6.66
CA SER A 10 -23.99 -29.43 -7.45
C SER A 10 -25.18 -28.96 -6.62
N GLN A 11 -25.17 -29.24 -5.31
CA GLN A 11 -26.17 -28.74 -4.36
C GLN A 11 -26.12 -27.23 -4.17
N SER A 12 -24.96 -26.60 -4.41
CA SER A 12 -24.76 -25.16 -4.23
C SER A 12 -24.91 -24.36 -5.54
N GLY A 13 -24.88 -25.03 -6.69
CA GLY A 13 -25.03 -24.39 -7.99
C GLY A 13 -24.45 -25.18 -9.15
N LYS A 14 -24.35 -24.51 -10.29
CA LYS A 14 -23.81 -25.10 -11.53
C LYS A 14 -22.30 -25.27 -11.44
N ILE A 15 -21.79 -26.36 -12.01
CA ILE A 15 -20.39 -26.76 -11.84
C ILE A 15 -19.58 -26.42 -13.08
N MET A 16 -18.34 -25.99 -12.83
CA MET A 16 -17.29 -25.90 -13.84
C MET A 16 -16.00 -26.52 -13.26
N ILE A 17 -15.35 -27.39 -14.01
CA ILE A 17 -14.08 -28.03 -13.66
C ILE A 17 -13.07 -27.65 -14.73
N ALA A 18 -11.87 -27.23 -14.33
CA ALA A 18 -10.81 -26.87 -15.25
C ALA A 18 -9.45 -27.36 -14.79
N GLY A 19 -8.64 -27.86 -15.72
CA GLY A 19 -7.24 -28.22 -15.46
C GLY A 19 -6.78 -29.49 -16.17
N ASP A 20 -5.59 -29.95 -15.80
CA ASP A 20 -4.99 -31.19 -16.29
C ASP A 20 -5.66 -32.41 -15.65
N LEU A 21 -6.43 -33.16 -16.44
CA LEU A 21 -7.10 -34.38 -16.01
C LEU A 21 -6.30 -35.64 -16.38
N ASN A 22 -5.18 -35.50 -17.09
CA ASN A 22 -4.37 -36.61 -17.61
C ASN A 22 -5.20 -37.67 -18.38
N ALA A 23 -6.30 -37.23 -18.97
CA ALA A 23 -7.28 -38.04 -19.69
C ALA A 23 -7.19 -37.70 -21.17
N ARG A 24 -7.13 -38.70 -22.06
CA ARG A 24 -7.16 -38.48 -23.53
C ARG A 24 -8.47 -39.02 -24.04
N THR A 25 -9.30 -38.17 -24.63
CA THR A 25 -10.70 -38.49 -24.97
C THR A 25 -10.98 -38.60 -26.47
N ALA A 26 -9.94 -38.56 -27.32
CA ALA A 26 -10.06 -38.58 -28.79
C ALA A 26 -11.13 -37.58 -29.30
N CYS A 27 -12.10 -38.01 -30.12
CA CYS A 27 -13.30 -37.25 -30.48
C CYS A 27 -14.59 -37.88 -29.94
N GLU A 28 -14.48 -38.74 -28.93
CA GLU A 28 -15.59 -39.50 -28.36
C GLU A 28 -16.68 -38.63 -27.73
N ILE A 29 -17.88 -39.19 -27.63
CA ILE A 29 -19.06 -38.46 -27.15
C ILE A 29 -19.08 -38.43 -25.62
N ASP A 30 -19.48 -37.29 -25.06
CA ASP A 30 -19.56 -36.98 -23.63
C ASP A 30 -21.00 -36.68 -23.17
N HIS A 31 -21.97 -37.14 -23.95
CA HIS A 31 -23.41 -37.02 -23.77
C HIS A 31 -24.10 -38.27 -24.33
N ILE A 32 -25.38 -38.48 -24.00
CA ILE A 32 -26.18 -39.59 -24.50
C ILE A 32 -26.66 -39.25 -25.92
N GLN A 33 -26.32 -40.08 -26.90
CA GLN A 33 -26.83 -39.90 -28.26
C GLN A 33 -28.30 -40.29 -28.35
N MET A 34 -29.08 -39.49 -29.08
CA MET A 34 -30.52 -39.73 -29.32
C MET A 34 -31.33 -39.88 -28.02
N ASP A 35 -30.97 -39.11 -27.00
CA ASP A 35 -31.66 -39.12 -25.71
C ASP A 35 -33.11 -38.63 -25.87
N SER A 36 -34.07 -39.47 -25.48
CA SER A 36 -35.49 -39.24 -25.67
C SER A 36 -36.32 -39.97 -24.62
N ASP A 37 -37.18 -39.23 -23.93
CA ASP A 37 -38.17 -39.71 -22.96
C ASP A 37 -39.49 -40.16 -23.63
N LYS A 38 -39.69 -39.89 -24.93
CA LYS A 38 -40.95 -40.13 -25.66
C LYS A 38 -41.52 -41.56 -25.60
N HIS A 39 -40.68 -42.55 -25.35
CA HIS A 39 -41.05 -43.97 -25.44
C HIS A 39 -40.83 -44.76 -24.15
N ILE A 40 -40.32 -44.11 -23.09
CA ILE A 40 -39.98 -44.76 -21.82
C ILE A 40 -40.42 -43.83 -20.67
N PRO A 41 -41.18 -44.32 -19.69
CA PRO A 41 -41.51 -43.53 -18.51
C PRO A 41 -40.24 -43.29 -17.68
N LEU A 42 -39.74 -42.06 -17.69
CA LEU A 42 -38.60 -41.61 -16.89
C LEU A 42 -39.09 -40.73 -15.72
N PHE A 43 -38.23 -40.55 -14.72
CA PHE A 43 -38.54 -39.67 -13.58
C PHE A 43 -38.67 -38.21 -14.03
N ASP A 44 -39.56 -37.42 -13.38
CA ASP A 44 -39.84 -36.01 -13.74
C ASP A 44 -38.60 -35.10 -13.73
N ASN A 45 -37.55 -35.49 -13.02
CA ASN A 45 -36.29 -34.74 -12.92
C ASN A 45 -35.25 -35.16 -13.97
N TYR A 46 -35.52 -36.15 -14.81
CA TYR A 46 -34.66 -36.53 -15.92
C TYR A 46 -34.72 -35.45 -17.00
N LYS A 47 -33.57 -34.95 -17.43
CA LYS A 47 -33.46 -34.01 -18.54
C LYS A 47 -32.72 -34.70 -19.67
N CYS A 48 -33.39 -34.90 -20.80
CA CYS A 48 -32.73 -35.42 -22.00
C CYS A 48 -31.62 -34.48 -22.46
N ASP A 49 -30.50 -35.07 -22.89
CA ASP A 49 -29.39 -34.33 -23.47
C ASP A 49 -29.80 -33.62 -24.77
N SER A 50 -29.45 -32.34 -24.89
CA SER A 50 -29.69 -31.58 -26.11
C SER A 50 -28.78 -32.05 -27.26
N SER A 51 -29.19 -31.85 -28.52
CA SER A 51 -28.29 -32.06 -29.66
C SER A 51 -27.14 -31.06 -29.62
N LEU A 52 -25.95 -31.51 -29.18
CA LEU A 52 -24.75 -30.69 -29.07
C LEU A 52 -23.85 -30.81 -30.30
N ILE A 53 -23.05 -29.77 -30.55
CA ILE A 53 -22.02 -29.80 -31.60
C ILE A 53 -20.98 -30.87 -31.25
N GLN A 54 -20.72 -31.78 -32.20
CA GLN A 54 -19.70 -32.80 -32.03
C GLN A 54 -18.33 -32.15 -31.82
N ARG A 55 -17.64 -32.61 -30.77
CA ARG A 55 -16.29 -32.17 -30.43
C ARG A 55 -15.28 -32.66 -31.46
N LYS A 56 -14.33 -31.80 -31.80
CA LYS A 56 -13.09 -32.16 -32.50
C LYS A 56 -11.90 -32.18 -31.55
N SER A 57 -10.89 -32.95 -31.90
CA SER A 57 -9.62 -33.02 -31.19
C SER A 57 -8.51 -33.33 -32.18
N LYS A 58 -7.37 -32.64 -32.05
CA LYS A 58 -6.14 -33.00 -32.75
C LYS A 58 -5.47 -34.23 -32.15
N ASP A 59 -5.81 -34.56 -30.91
CA ASP A 59 -5.41 -35.81 -30.28
C ASP A 59 -6.45 -36.90 -30.59
N SER A 60 -6.04 -37.90 -31.37
CA SER A 60 -6.87 -39.04 -31.76
C SER A 60 -6.80 -40.22 -30.79
N SER A 61 -5.95 -40.15 -29.76
CA SER A 61 -5.77 -41.26 -28.82
C SER A 61 -6.80 -41.21 -27.70
N ILE A 62 -7.19 -42.41 -27.23
CA ILE A 62 -8.00 -42.57 -26.02
C ILE A 62 -7.25 -43.42 -24.99
N ASN A 63 -7.29 -43.02 -23.71
CA ASN A 63 -6.75 -43.82 -22.61
C ASN A 63 -7.84 -44.21 -21.60
N THR A 64 -7.51 -45.07 -20.63
CA THR A 64 -8.44 -45.54 -19.60
C THR A 64 -9.09 -44.38 -18.84
N ARG A 65 -8.28 -43.38 -18.45
CA ARG A 65 -8.78 -42.16 -17.79
C ARG A 65 -9.71 -41.35 -18.67
N GLY A 66 -9.48 -41.33 -19.98
CA GLY A 66 -10.35 -40.73 -20.97
C GLY A 66 -11.74 -41.35 -20.98
N ARG A 67 -11.82 -42.68 -21.00
CA ARG A 67 -13.11 -43.39 -20.91
C ARG A 67 -13.83 -43.10 -19.59
N GLN A 68 -13.10 -43.11 -18.48
CA GLN A 68 -13.65 -42.75 -17.17
C GLN A 68 -14.15 -41.31 -17.13
N LEU A 69 -13.41 -40.37 -17.71
CA LEU A 69 -13.81 -38.96 -17.80
C LEU A 69 -15.07 -38.77 -18.65
N LEU A 70 -15.19 -39.49 -19.77
CA LEU A 70 -16.40 -39.45 -20.59
C LEU A 70 -17.61 -40.02 -19.85
N SER A 71 -17.44 -41.15 -19.14
CA SER A 71 -18.48 -41.72 -18.27
C SER A 71 -18.89 -40.74 -17.16
N LEU A 72 -17.93 -40.04 -16.56
CA LEU A 72 -18.17 -38.99 -15.57
C LEU A 72 -18.96 -37.82 -16.18
N CYS A 73 -18.60 -37.39 -17.39
CA CYS A 73 -19.30 -36.32 -18.10
C CYS A 73 -20.77 -36.69 -18.37
N ILE A 74 -21.00 -37.90 -18.86
CA ILE A 74 -22.35 -38.43 -19.14
C ILE A 74 -23.16 -38.51 -17.84
N SER A 75 -22.64 -39.19 -16.82
CA SER A 75 -23.37 -39.42 -15.56
C SER A 75 -23.64 -38.16 -14.74
N SER A 76 -22.83 -37.11 -14.89
CA SER A 76 -22.95 -35.86 -14.15
C SER A 76 -23.50 -34.69 -14.98
N SER A 77 -23.99 -34.95 -16.20
CA SER A 77 -24.44 -33.93 -17.16
C SER A 77 -23.44 -32.78 -17.35
N LEU A 78 -22.15 -33.13 -17.35
CA LEU A 78 -21.05 -32.21 -17.66
C LEU A 78 -20.65 -32.37 -19.13
N ARG A 79 -20.20 -31.29 -19.74
CA ARG A 79 -19.81 -31.23 -21.15
C ARG A 79 -18.43 -30.63 -21.29
N ILE A 80 -17.61 -31.25 -22.13
CA ILE A 80 -16.27 -30.78 -22.48
C ILE A 80 -16.40 -29.56 -23.40
N LEU A 81 -15.79 -28.42 -23.03
CA LEU A 81 -15.80 -27.21 -23.86
C LEU A 81 -14.80 -27.27 -25.02
N ASN A 82 -13.65 -27.91 -24.80
CA ASN A 82 -12.57 -28.06 -25.78
C ASN A 82 -13.11 -28.68 -27.07
N GLY A 83 -12.69 -28.16 -28.23
CA GLY A 83 -13.06 -28.77 -29.49
C GLY A 83 -14.49 -28.54 -29.99
N ARG A 84 -15.33 -27.81 -29.25
CA ARG A 84 -16.71 -27.47 -29.68
C ARG A 84 -17.10 -26.01 -29.47
N THR A 85 -16.37 -25.29 -28.61
CA THR A 85 -16.63 -23.88 -28.31
C THR A 85 -15.85 -22.99 -29.29
N MET A 86 -16.43 -21.85 -29.67
CA MET A 86 -15.78 -20.86 -30.54
C MET A 86 -14.39 -20.47 -30.01
N GLY A 87 -13.38 -20.49 -30.88
CA GLY A 87 -11.97 -20.23 -30.54
C GLY A 87 -11.09 -21.49 -30.44
N ASP A 88 -11.69 -22.69 -30.40
CA ASP A 88 -10.97 -23.98 -30.41
C ASP A 88 -11.76 -25.08 -31.14
N LEU A 89 -12.46 -24.76 -32.23
CA LEU A 89 -13.30 -25.72 -32.96
C LEU A 89 -12.53 -26.93 -33.54
N MET A 90 -11.19 -26.87 -33.55
CA MET A 90 -10.32 -27.97 -34.02
C MET A 90 -9.75 -28.81 -32.87
N GLY A 91 -9.97 -28.42 -31.62
CA GLY A 91 -9.46 -29.11 -30.43
C GLY A 91 -7.93 -29.18 -30.39
N ALA A 92 -7.27 -28.02 -30.24
CA ALA A 92 -5.82 -27.93 -30.25
C ALA A 92 -5.17 -28.73 -29.10
N HIS A 93 -3.98 -29.28 -29.34
CA HIS A 93 -3.18 -29.92 -28.30
C HIS A 93 -2.94 -28.97 -27.13
N THR A 94 -3.11 -29.48 -25.91
CA THR A 94 -2.88 -28.72 -24.68
C THR A 94 -1.55 -29.07 -24.04
N CYS A 95 -0.94 -30.22 -24.36
CA CYS A 95 0.35 -30.64 -23.80
C CYS A 95 1.31 -31.13 -24.90
N PHE A 96 2.59 -30.78 -24.76
CA PHE A 96 3.67 -31.10 -25.71
C PHE A 96 4.86 -31.74 -24.99
N GLN A 97 5.04 -33.04 -25.20
CA GLN A 97 6.10 -33.84 -24.59
C GLN A 97 7.08 -34.39 -25.64
N PRO A 98 8.28 -34.86 -25.28
CA PRO A 98 9.25 -35.38 -26.24
C PRO A 98 8.70 -36.50 -27.15
N LEU A 99 7.80 -37.35 -26.62
CA LEU A 99 7.24 -38.49 -27.33
C LEU A 99 5.95 -38.21 -28.10
N GLY A 100 5.34 -37.03 -27.91
CA GLY A 100 4.06 -36.74 -28.55
C GLY A 100 3.36 -35.51 -27.97
N SER A 101 2.19 -35.21 -28.51
CA SER A 101 1.34 -34.12 -28.04
C SER A 101 -0.04 -34.68 -27.71
N SER A 102 -0.72 -34.10 -26.74
CA SER A 102 -2.01 -34.59 -26.25
C SER A 102 -2.96 -33.46 -25.92
N VAL A 103 -4.24 -33.79 -25.84
CA VAL A 103 -5.27 -32.97 -25.19
C VAL A 103 -5.56 -33.64 -23.86
N VAL A 104 -5.14 -33.00 -22.76
CA VAL A 104 -5.32 -33.51 -21.38
C VAL A 104 -5.83 -32.45 -20.42
N ASP A 105 -5.77 -31.17 -20.82
CA ASP A 105 -6.27 -30.04 -20.07
C ASP A 105 -7.65 -29.66 -20.60
N TYR A 106 -8.67 -29.72 -19.74
CA TYR A 106 -10.06 -29.51 -20.15
C TYR A 106 -10.73 -28.40 -19.35
N PHE A 107 -11.73 -27.77 -19.96
CA PHE A 107 -12.85 -27.19 -19.21
C PHE A 107 -14.07 -28.09 -19.37
N LEU A 108 -14.63 -28.52 -18.26
CA LEU A 108 -15.93 -29.20 -18.16
C LEU A 108 -16.91 -28.23 -17.54
N ALA A 109 -18.14 -28.18 -18.05
CA ALA A 109 -19.19 -27.37 -17.46
C ALA A 109 -20.52 -28.13 -17.46
N SER A 110 -21.38 -27.85 -16.48
CA SER A 110 -22.78 -28.29 -16.53
C SER A 110 -23.40 -27.87 -17.86
N GLU A 111 -24.18 -28.75 -18.48
CA GLU A 111 -24.82 -28.49 -19.78
C GLU A 111 -25.56 -27.14 -19.80
N GLU A 112 -26.24 -26.81 -18.70
CA GLU A 112 -26.99 -25.55 -18.55
C GLU A 112 -26.14 -24.28 -18.60
N LEU A 113 -24.81 -24.37 -18.49
CA LEU A 113 -23.88 -23.24 -18.63
C LEU A 113 -23.37 -23.07 -20.06
N LEU A 114 -23.53 -24.06 -20.92
CA LEU A 114 -22.99 -24.02 -22.29
C LEU A 114 -23.41 -22.75 -23.06
N PRO A 115 -24.67 -22.28 -23.01
CA PRO A 115 -25.07 -21.07 -23.73
C PRO A 115 -24.36 -19.79 -23.25
N ASN A 116 -23.80 -19.78 -22.03
CA ASN A 116 -23.09 -18.64 -21.46
C ASN A 116 -21.61 -18.60 -21.87
N PHE A 117 -21.05 -19.70 -22.38
CA PHE A 117 -19.66 -19.72 -22.86
C PHE A 117 -19.57 -19.20 -24.29
N THR A 118 -19.04 -18.00 -24.44
CA THR A 118 -18.93 -17.33 -25.74
C THR A 118 -17.61 -17.62 -26.46
N TYR A 119 -16.58 -18.03 -25.72
CA TYR A 119 -15.24 -18.25 -26.27
C TYR A 119 -14.44 -19.24 -25.41
N PHE A 120 -13.64 -20.08 -26.06
CA PHE A 120 -12.65 -20.95 -25.45
C PHE A 120 -11.40 -20.96 -26.31
N HIS A 121 -10.21 -20.93 -25.71
CA HIS A 121 -8.97 -20.89 -26.44
C HIS A 121 -7.84 -21.62 -25.72
N THR A 122 -7.14 -22.46 -26.50
CA THR A 122 -5.84 -23.00 -26.14
C THR A 122 -4.76 -22.06 -26.67
N HIS A 123 -4.02 -21.43 -25.76
CA HIS A 123 -2.97 -20.48 -26.09
C HIS A 123 -1.76 -21.17 -26.71
N ASN A 124 -0.89 -20.38 -27.34
CA ASN A 124 0.35 -20.87 -27.92
C ASN A 124 1.21 -21.61 -26.89
N PHE A 125 1.87 -22.69 -27.32
CA PHE A 125 2.83 -23.41 -26.49
C PHE A 125 4.01 -22.50 -26.12
N LEU A 126 4.24 -22.36 -24.82
CA LEU A 126 5.34 -21.59 -24.24
C LEU A 126 6.35 -22.53 -23.56
N PRO A 127 7.30 -23.10 -24.33
CA PRO A 127 8.18 -24.16 -23.83
C PRO A 127 9.11 -23.71 -22.71
N ASP A 128 9.34 -22.39 -22.58
CA ASP A 128 10.11 -21.82 -21.51
C ASP A 128 9.36 -21.77 -20.16
N PHE A 129 8.03 -21.94 -20.15
CA PHE A 129 7.18 -21.90 -18.96
C PHE A 129 6.68 -23.28 -18.53
N SER A 130 6.08 -24.05 -19.44
CA SER A 130 5.47 -25.34 -19.15
C SER A 130 5.59 -26.26 -20.37
N ASP A 131 5.38 -27.56 -20.18
CA ASP A 131 5.00 -28.51 -21.24
C ASP A 131 3.51 -28.46 -21.59
N HIS A 132 2.69 -27.81 -20.77
CA HIS A 132 1.28 -27.49 -21.03
C HIS A 132 1.09 -26.10 -21.65
N CYS A 133 -0.01 -25.95 -22.37
CA CYS A 133 -0.53 -24.69 -22.90
C CYS A 133 -1.56 -24.14 -21.93
N GLN A 134 -1.61 -22.82 -21.80
CA GLN A 134 -2.70 -22.19 -21.07
C GLN A 134 -4.00 -22.41 -21.84
N ILE A 135 -5.07 -22.73 -21.12
CA ILE A 135 -6.44 -22.75 -21.62
C ILE A 135 -7.24 -21.64 -20.94
N SER A 136 -8.13 -21.00 -21.68
CA SER A 136 -8.99 -19.93 -21.15
C SER A 136 -10.36 -19.98 -21.78
N CYS A 137 -11.39 -19.67 -21.01
CA CYS A 137 -12.76 -19.50 -21.49
C CYS A 137 -13.31 -18.12 -21.12
N MET A 138 -14.34 -17.69 -21.84
CA MET A 138 -15.12 -16.48 -21.54
C MET A 138 -16.55 -16.90 -21.21
N LEU A 139 -16.93 -16.68 -19.96
CA LEU A 139 -18.26 -16.94 -19.43
C LEU A 139 -19.01 -15.61 -19.27
N LYS A 140 -20.18 -15.50 -19.88
CA LYS A 140 -21.06 -14.34 -19.73
C LYS A 140 -21.86 -14.46 -18.43
N CYS A 141 -21.55 -13.60 -17.46
CA CYS A 141 -22.23 -13.52 -16.17
C CYS A 141 -22.92 -12.16 -15.99
N ASN A 142 -24.12 -12.15 -15.40
CA ASN A 142 -24.83 -10.92 -15.00
C ASN A 142 -24.47 -10.53 -13.56
N THR A 143 -23.19 -10.26 -13.29
CA THR A 143 -22.74 -9.89 -11.94
C THR A 143 -22.39 -8.40 -11.88
N LYS A 144 -23.01 -7.66 -10.94
CA LYS A 144 -22.60 -6.29 -10.60
C LYS A 144 -21.34 -6.36 -9.74
N ILE A 145 -20.21 -5.84 -10.25
CA ILE A 145 -18.98 -5.68 -9.45
C ILE A 145 -19.20 -4.48 -8.53
N TYR A 146 -19.36 -4.72 -7.23
CA TYR A 146 -19.41 -3.65 -6.24
C TYR A 146 -17.98 -3.16 -5.96
N GLU A 147 -17.52 -2.13 -6.67
CA GLU A 147 -16.33 -1.38 -6.28
C GLU A 147 -16.70 -0.47 -5.09
N ARG A 148 -16.22 -0.79 -3.89
CA ARG A 148 -16.30 0.12 -2.74
C ARG A 148 -15.33 1.29 -2.97
N ASN A 149 -15.87 2.43 -3.42
CA ASN A 149 -15.08 3.65 -3.60
C ASN A 149 -14.84 4.33 -2.24
N LEU A 150 -13.65 4.15 -1.67
CA LEU A 150 -13.16 4.94 -0.54
C LEU A 150 -12.49 6.22 -1.08
N ASN A 151 -13.01 7.39 -0.69
CA ASN A 151 -12.41 8.69 -1.01
C ASN A 151 -11.23 8.97 -0.07
N LEU A 152 -10.06 8.42 -0.39
CA LEU A 152 -8.82 8.70 0.35
C LEU A 152 -8.19 10.02 -0.13
N ALA A 153 -7.74 10.84 0.82
CA ALA A 153 -6.99 12.06 0.50
C ALA A 153 -5.66 11.71 -0.20
N LEU A 154 -5.26 12.54 -1.17
CA LEU A 154 -3.98 12.38 -1.84
C LEU A 154 -2.84 12.71 -0.88
N MET A 155 -1.79 11.89 -0.88
CA MET A 155 -0.56 12.25 -0.19
C MET A 155 0.02 13.55 -0.76
N PRO A 156 0.61 14.41 0.08
CA PRO A 156 1.21 15.66 -0.36
C PRO A 156 2.37 15.42 -1.35
N ASP A 157 2.63 16.43 -2.16
CA ASP A 157 3.77 16.48 -3.06
C ASP A 157 5.09 16.43 -2.27
N LYS A 158 6.19 16.09 -2.96
CA LYS A 158 7.51 15.95 -2.31
C LYS A 158 8.63 16.51 -3.18
N TYR A 159 9.56 17.24 -2.57
CA TYR A 159 10.83 17.63 -3.19
C TYR A 159 11.88 16.52 -3.08
N ILE A 160 12.64 16.32 -4.15
CA ILE A 160 13.75 15.36 -4.20
C ILE A 160 15.07 16.10 -3.97
N TRP A 161 15.93 15.49 -3.16
CA TRP A 161 17.32 15.89 -3.00
C TRP A 161 18.23 14.91 -3.75
N ASP A 162 19.06 15.45 -4.61
CA ASP A 162 20.16 14.80 -5.32
C ASP A 162 21.50 15.48 -4.99
N ASP A 163 22.58 15.03 -5.63
CA ASP A 163 23.95 15.48 -5.33
C ASP A 163 24.16 16.98 -5.61
N ASN A 164 23.36 17.58 -6.51
CA ASN A 164 23.44 19.01 -6.86
C ASN A 164 22.45 19.87 -6.09
N SER A 165 21.49 19.25 -5.39
CA SER A 165 20.40 19.96 -4.70
C SER A 165 20.88 20.86 -3.58
N VAL A 166 22.02 20.53 -2.94
CA VAL A 166 22.56 21.33 -1.83
C VAL A 166 23.00 22.71 -2.29
N SER A 167 23.89 22.78 -3.29
CA SER A 167 24.36 24.06 -3.82
C SER A 167 23.21 24.84 -4.46
N ALA A 168 22.38 24.19 -5.27
CA ALA A 168 21.24 24.84 -5.93
C ALA A 168 20.26 25.47 -4.92
N PHE A 169 19.96 24.79 -3.81
CA PHE A 169 19.08 25.34 -2.78
C PHE A 169 19.73 26.49 -2.01
N GLN A 170 21.04 26.40 -1.72
CA GLN A 170 21.79 27.48 -1.08
C GLN A 170 21.86 28.75 -1.94
N ASP A 171 21.98 28.59 -3.26
CA ASP A 171 21.93 29.71 -4.19
C ASP A 171 20.52 30.32 -4.24
N ALA A 172 19.49 29.47 -4.30
CA ALA A 172 18.09 29.91 -4.37
C ALA A 172 17.63 30.65 -3.10
N ILE A 173 17.95 30.15 -1.90
CA ILE A 173 17.57 30.81 -0.63
C ILE A 173 18.27 32.18 -0.46
N ASN A 174 19.45 32.35 -1.08
CA ASN A 174 20.20 33.60 -1.07
C ASN A 174 19.89 34.54 -2.26
N SER A 175 18.99 34.15 -3.14
CA SER A 175 18.55 34.97 -4.27
C SER A 175 17.84 36.24 -3.78
N ASN A 176 17.86 37.29 -4.62
CA ASN A 176 17.22 38.57 -4.30
C ASN A 176 15.71 38.42 -4.09
N GLU A 177 15.05 37.52 -4.82
CA GLU A 177 13.62 37.24 -4.66
C GLU A 177 13.31 36.72 -3.24
N ILE A 178 14.04 35.71 -2.78
CA ILE A 178 13.80 35.11 -1.47
C ILE A 178 14.23 36.04 -0.33
N LYS A 179 15.32 36.80 -0.51
CA LYS A 179 15.73 37.83 0.45
C LYS A 179 14.65 38.88 0.72
N ASN A 180 13.83 39.23 -0.28
CA ASN A 180 12.70 40.12 -0.07
C ASN A 180 11.62 39.50 0.81
N PHE A 181 11.27 38.23 0.61
CA PHE A 181 10.33 37.51 1.48
C PHE A 181 10.88 37.37 2.91
N ILE A 182 12.18 37.09 3.06
CA ILE A 182 12.86 37.04 4.35
C ILE A 182 12.76 38.39 5.07
N ARG A 183 13.03 39.49 4.36
CA ARG A 183 12.93 40.84 4.93
C ARG A 183 11.50 41.16 5.35
N GLN A 184 10.52 40.90 4.49
CA GLN A 184 9.10 41.08 4.82
C GLN A 184 8.70 40.29 6.07
N TYR A 185 9.12 39.03 6.18
CA TYR A 185 8.84 38.21 7.35
C TYR A 185 9.51 38.75 8.62
N LYS A 186 10.75 39.24 8.53
CA LYS A 186 11.47 39.83 9.67
C LYS A 186 10.84 41.14 10.14
N ASP A 187 10.44 42.00 9.21
CA ASP A 187 9.90 43.33 9.51
C ASP A 187 8.42 43.27 9.95
N LYS A 188 7.67 42.26 9.49
CA LYS A 188 6.25 42.08 9.85
C LYS A 188 6.10 41.73 11.33
N ILE A 189 5.30 42.50 12.06
CA ILE A 189 4.92 42.21 13.44
C ILE A 189 3.76 41.22 13.39
N TYR A 190 3.90 40.12 14.11
CA TYR A 190 2.83 39.14 14.30
C TYR A 190 2.33 39.28 15.72
N ASP A 191 1.02 39.37 15.86
CA ASP A 191 0.31 39.22 17.13
C ASP A 191 0.01 37.72 17.39
N GLN A 192 -0.61 37.46 18.54
CA GLN A 192 -0.94 36.11 18.98
C GLN A 192 -1.96 35.41 18.08
N ASP A 193 -2.85 36.16 17.44
CA ASP A 193 -3.89 35.60 16.56
C ASP A 193 -3.33 35.28 15.16
N SER A 194 -2.11 35.74 14.87
CA SER A 194 -1.43 35.56 13.59
C SER A 194 -0.25 34.57 13.63
N ILE A 195 -0.13 33.73 14.67
CA ILE A 195 0.88 32.65 14.73
C ILE A 195 0.80 31.74 13.50
N ASN A 196 -0.43 31.37 13.09
CA ASN A 196 -0.63 30.54 11.90
C ASN A 196 -0.15 31.28 10.63
N ASN A 197 -0.40 32.59 10.54
CA ASN A 197 0.09 33.40 9.43
C ASN A 197 1.63 33.48 9.43
N ALA A 198 2.25 33.57 10.61
CA ALA A 198 3.71 33.54 10.74
C ALA A 198 4.29 32.19 10.26
N ALA A 199 3.67 31.07 10.66
CA ALA A 199 4.07 29.74 10.19
C ALA A 199 3.90 29.59 8.67
N GLU A 200 2.79 30.09 8.10
CA GLU A 200 2.57 30.09 6.66
C GLU A 200 3.58 30.94 5.90
N ASP A 201 3.88 32.15 6.39
CA ASP A 201 4.84 33.05 5.75
C ASP A 201 6.27 32.47 5.82
N LEU A 202 6.63 31.82 6.93
CA LEU A 202 7.88 31.06 7.02
C LEU A 202 7.90 29.88 6.02
N ASN A 203 6.81 29.12 5.93
CA ASN A 203 6.70 28.00 4.99
C ASN A 203 6.86 28.48 3.53
N LYS A 204 6.27 29.62 3.17
CA LYS A 204 6.38 30.21 1.82
C LYS A 204 7.84 30.47 1.44
N ILE A 205 8.68 30.96 2.35
CA ILE A 205 10.12 31.20 2.10
C ILE A 205 10.81 29.91 1.64
N PHE A 206 10.66 28.83 2.42
CA PHE A 206 11.27 27.55 2.09
C PHE A 206 10.72 26.93 0.82
N LEU A 207 9.40 26.97 0.64
CA LEU A 207 8.74 26.36 -0.52
C LEU A 207 9.08 27.10 -1.82
N LYS A 208 9.18 28.43 -1.79
CA LYS A 208 9.62 29.22 -2.95
C LYS A 208 11.06 28.93 -3.32
N ALA A 209 11.97 28.88 -2.34
CA ALA A 209 13.35 28.49 -2.59
C ALA A 209 13.45 27.06 -3.16
N ALA A 210 12.65 26.14 -2.63
CA ALA A 210 12.58 24.76 -3.12
C ALA A 210 12.00 24.67 -4.54
N ASP A 211 10.97 25.45 -4.88
CA ASP A 211 10.39 25.47 -6.23
C ASP A 211 11.39 26.01 -7.28
N LEU A 212 12.29 26.93 -6.87
CA LEU A 212 13.34 27.47 -7.75
C LEU A 212 14.50 26.51 -8.00
N SER A 213 14.79 25.60 -7.05
CA SER A 213 16.03 24.83 -7.02
C SER A 213 15.85 23.32 -7.08
N LEU A 214 14.72 22.79 -6.59
CA LEU A 214 14.51 21.37 -6.36
C LEU A 214 13.44 20.79 -7.29
N LYS A 215 13.63 19.51 -7.62
CA LYS A 215 12.65 18.76 -8.39
C LYS A 215 11.45 18.36 -7.53
N LYS A 216 10.26 18.82 -7.90
CA LYS A 216 8.99 18.46 -7.27
C LYS A 216 8.36 17.22 -7.91
N ILE A 217 8.11 16.17 -7.12
CA ILE A 217 7.29 15.03 -7.55
C ILE A 217 5.83 15.38 -7.28
N ILE A 218 5.09 15.59 -8.37
CA ILE A 218 3.64 15.77 -8.33
C ILE A 218 2.96 14.40 -8.39
N ARG A 219 2.22 14.04 -7.34
CA ARG A 219 1.52 12.74 -7.28
C ARG A 219 0.17 12.82 -8.00
N LYS A 220 0.20 12.76 -9.35
CA LYS A 220 -1.04 12.68 -10.14
C LYS A 220 -1.72 11.31 -9.96
N PRO A 221 -3.07 11.24 -9.98
CA PRO A 221 -3.78 9.96 -10.07
C PRO A 221 -3.28 9.18 -11.28
N LYS A 222 -2.99 7.89 -11.09
CA LYS A 222 -2.37 7.04 -12.12
C LYS A 222 -3.27 6.99 -13.36
N LYS A 223 -3.00 7.81 -14.38
CA LYS A 223 -3.50 7.54 -15.74
C LYS A 223 -3.02 6.15 -16.17
N SER A 224 -3.88 5.41 -16.87
CA SER A 224 -3.61 4.09 -17.43
C SER A 224 -2.18 4.05 -18.01
N LYS A 225 -1.31 3.26 -17.38
CA LYS A 225 0.13 3.25 -17.69
C LYS A 225 0.33 3.02 -19.18
N LYS A 226 1.02 3.94 -19.87
CA LYS A 226 1.68 3.61 -21.16
C LYS A 226 2.51 2.34 -20.94
N LYS A 227 2.41 1.37 -21.86
CA LYS A 227 3.21 0.12 -21.81
C LYS A 227 4.67 0.50 -21.64
N LYS A 228 5.24 0.28 -20.44
CA LYS A 228 6.67 0.44 -20.22
C LYS A 228 7.40 -0.53 -21.15
N ILE A 229 8.40 -0.04 -21.85
CA ILE A 229 9.34 -0.88 -22.61
C ILE A 229 9.85 -1.95 -21.63
N LYS A 230 9.67 -3.23 -21.98
CA LYS A 230 10.18 -4.35 -21.19
C LYS A 230 11.70 -4.22 -21.13
N LYS A 231 12.24 -3.70 -20.03
CA LYS A 231 13.68 -3.85 -19.73
C LYS A 231 13.96 -5.35 -19.65
N ASN A 232 14.99 -5.81 -20.37
CA ASN A 232 15.46 -7.18 -20.25
C ASN A 232 15.81 -7.48 -18.78
N ARG A 233 15.55 -8.70 -18.33
CA ARG A 233 15.87 -9.09 -16.96
C ARG A 233 17.38 -9.05 -16.80
N GLU A 234 17.89 -8.59 -15.66
CA GLU A 234 19.33 -8.37 -15.46
C GLU A 234 20.20 -9.63 -15.62
N TRP A 235 19.61 -10.83 -15.45
CA TRP A 235 20.29 -12.10 -15.68
C TRP A 235 20.27 -12.57 -17.15
N GLN A 236 19.52 -11.92 -18.04
CA GLN A 236 19.43 -12.28 -19.46
C GLN A 236 20.58 -11.64 -20.22
N ASP A 237 21.67 -12.40 -20.35
CA ASP A 237 22.76 -12.08 -21.25
C ASP A 237 22.44 -12.43 -22.71
N GLN A 238 23.32 -12.01 -23.61
CA GLN A 238 23.18 -12.23 -25.04
C GLN A 238 23.11 -13.73 -25.39
N ASP A 239 23.81 -14.59 -24.65
CA ASP A 239 23.81 -16.03 -24.86
C ASP A 239 22.42 -16.64 -24.63
N ILE A 240 21.77 -16.29 -23.52
CA ILE A 240 20.41 -16.74 -23.23
C ILE A 240 19.41 -16.20 -24.26
N ILE A 241 19.60 -14.97 -24.73
CA ILE A 241 18.76 -14.37 -25.78
C ILE A 241 18.92 -15.16 -27.09
N ASN A 242 20.14 -15.44 -27.52
CA ASN A 242 20.46 -16.20 -28.72
C ASN A 242 19.89 -17.63 -28.64
N LEU A 243 20.03 -18.30 -27.49
CA LEU A 243 19.43 -19.61 -27.26
C LEU A 243 17.91 -19.58 -27.30
N LYS A 244 17.27 -18.54 -26.75
CA LYS A 244 15.82 -18.37 -26.81
C LYS A 244 15.34 -18.15 -28.25
N GLN A 245 16.06 -17.35 -29.04
CA GLN A 245 15.73 -17.15 -30.46
C GLN A 245 15.86 -18.45 -31.26
N ASN A 246 16.94 -19.21 -31.05
CA ASN A 246 17.12 -20.52 -31.68
C ASN A 246 16.01 -21.50 -31.29
N LEU A 247 15.64 -21.54 -30.01
CA LEU A 247 14.52 -22.34 -29.51
C LEU A 247 13.21 -21.99 -30.24
N TYR A 248 12.90 -20.70 -30.43
CA TYR A 248 11.72 -20.26 -31.16
C TYR A 248 11.75 -20.65 -32.64
N ARG A 249 12.91 -20.58 -33.31
CA ARG A 249 13.05 -21.05 -34.69
C ARG A 249 12.73 -22.54 -34.80
N LYS A 250 13.29 -23.36 -33.90
CA LYS A 250 13.01 -24.80 -33.82
C LYS A 250 11.57 -25.12 -33.46
N TYR A 251 10.94 -24.32 -32.58
CA TYR A 251 9.52 -24.45 -32.26
C TYR A 251 8.63 -24.20 -33.48
N LYS A 252 8.89 -23.15 -34.27
CA LYS A 252 8.15 -22.88 -35.51
C LYS A 252 8.26 -24.05 -36.50
N LEU A 253 9.46 -24.62 -36.65
CA LEU A 253 9.66 -25.82 -37.47
C LEU A 253 8.88 -27.03 -36.93
N MET A 254 8.91 -27.25 -35.61
CA MET A 254 8.17 -28.34 -34.95
C MET A 254 6.65 -28.20 -35.13
N GLN A 255 6.09 -26.99 -35.15
CA GLN A 255 4.66 -26.80 -35.40
C GLN A 255 4.25 -27.27 -36.80
N ASN A 256 5.10 -27.03 -37.79
CA ASN A 256 4.83 -27.43 -39.19
C ASN A 256 5.12 -28.91 -39.43
N HIS A 257 6.06 -29.51 -38.68
CA HIS A 257 6.50 -30.89 -38.84
C HIS A 257 6.45 -31.66 -37.50
N ASN A 258 5.26 -31.68 -36.86
CA ASN A 258 5.10 -32.21 -35.50
C ASN A 258 5.31 -33.72 -35.39
N THR A 259 5.12 -34.46 -36.48
CA THR A 259 5.28 -35.92 -36.57
C THR A 259 6.70 -36.36 -36.88
N ASP A 260 7.58 -35.45 -37.30
CA ASP A 260 8.98 -35.76 -37.62
C ASP A 260 9.79 -35.93 -36.32
N PRO A 261 10.30 -37.16 -36.02
CA PRO A 261 11.07 -37.42 -34.81
C PRO A 261 12.38 -36.62 -34.74
N TYR A 262 13.00 -36.31 -35.88
CA TYR A 262 14.24 -35.54 -35.94
C TYR A 262 13.99 -34.07 -35.58
N VAL A 263 12.97 -33.45 -36.18
CA VAL A 263 12.60 -32.05 -35.87
C VAL A 263 12.20 -31.92 -34.40
N ARG A 264 11.38 -32.85 -33.89
CA ARG A 264 10.96 -32.88 -32.49
C ARG A 264 12.13 -33.09 -31.54
N GLY A 265 12.97 -34.09 -31.80
CA GLY A 265 14.17 -34.36 -31.00
C GLY A 265 15.13 -33.18 -30.97
N SER A 266 15.33 -32.52 -32.11
CA SER A 266 16.16 -31.31 -32.24
C SER A 266 15.62 -30.15 -31.40
N PHE A 267 14.30 -29.94 -31.39
CA PHE A 267 13.64 -28.95 -30.54
C PHE A 267 13.81 -29.26 -29.05
N PHE A 268 13.46 -30.47 -28.59
CA PHE A 268 13.54 -30.81 -27.17
C PHE A 268 14.98 -30.86 -26.63
N LYS A 269 15.96 -31.23 -27.47
CA LYS A 269 17.39 -31.11 -27.15
C LYS A 269 17.79 -29.64 -26.93
N CYS A 270 17.34 -28.74 -27.81
CA CYS A 270 17.56 -27.30 -27.67
C CYS A 270 16.88 -26.76 -26.40
N LEU A 271 15.64 -27.17 -26.13
CA LEU A 271 14.88 -26.79 -24.94
C LEU A 271 15.58 -27.22 -23.65
N LYS A 272 16.08 -28.46 -23.59
CA LYS A 272 16.83 -28.97 -22.43
C LYS A 272 18.09 -28.14 -22.17
N SER A 273 18.85 -27.83 -23.22
CA SER A 273 20.04 -26.97 -23.13
C SER A 273 19.69 -25.57 -22.63
N TYR A 274 18.68 -24.93 -23.23
CA TYR A 274 18.19 -23.61 -22.83
C TYR A 274 17.73 -23.59 -21.36
N ARG A 275 16.90 -24.54 -20.91
CA ARG A 275 16.43 -24.65 -19.52
C ARG A 275 17.58 -24.86 -18.53
N LYS A 276 18.64 -25.62 -18.91
CA LYS A 276 19.83 -25.81 -18.07
C LYS A 276 20.60 -24.51 -17.89
N GLN A 277 20.94 -23.83 -18.99
CA GLN A 277 21.72 -22.59 -18.95
C GLN A 277 20.96 -21.46 -18.26
N ARG A 278 19.66 -21.33 -18.56
CA ARG A 278 18.77 -20.37 -17.90
C ARG A 278 18.75 -20.54 -16.38
N ARG A 279 18.57 -21.78 -15.90
CA ARG A 279 18.57 -22.07 -14.45
C ARG A 279 19.92 -21.74 -13.81
N ALA A 280 21.04 -22.05 -14.47
CA ALA A 280 22.36 -21.71 -13.98
C ALA A 280 22.56 -20.19 -13.84
N LYS A 281 22.20 -19.41 -14.86
CA LYS A 281 22.30 -17.94 -14.85
C LYS A 281 21.40 -17.30 -13.79
N ILE A 282 20.17 -17.79 -13.63
CA ILE A 282 19.26 -17.32 -12.57
C ILE A 282 19.82 -17.62 -11.18
N ARG A 283 20.37 -18.82 -10.95
CA ARG A 283 20.98 -19.16 -9.65
C ARG A 283 22.18 -18.28 -9.35
N LYS A 284 23.08 -18.10 -10.32
CA LYS A 284 24.24 -17.21 -10.17
C LYS A 284 23.81 -15.79 -9.83
N PHE A 285 22.87 -15.22 -10.57
CA PHE A 285 22.32 -13.89 -10.29
C PHE A 285 21.71 -13.76 -8.88
N LYS A 286 20.96 -14.77 -8.43
CA LYS A 286 20.41 -14.78 -7.07
C LYS A 286 21.52 -14.83 -6.02
N GLN A 287 22.54 -15.66 -6.22
CA GLN A 287 23.68 -15.76 -5.31
C GLN A 287 24.45 -14.43 -5.25
N ASP A 288 24.72 -13.81 -6.40
CA ASP A 288 25.41 -12.51 -6.48
C ASP A 288 24.62 -11.41 -5.75
N ILE A 289 23.29 -11.46 -5.78
CA ILE A 289 22.44 -10.55 -5.01
C ILE A 289 22.52 -10.84 -3.51
N MET A 290 22.44 -12.10 -3.10
CA MET A 290 22.52 -12.47 -1.67
C MET A 290 23.86 -12.02 -1.08
N ASN A 291 24.96 -12.34 -1.76
CA ASN A 291 26.30 -11.92 -1.34
C ASN A 291 26.42 -10.39 -1.22
N LYS A 292 25.77 -9.64 -2.13
CA LYS A 292 25.74 -8.17 -2.05
C LYS A 292 24.91 -7.68 -0.87
N LEU A 293 23.77 -8.31 -0.59
CA LEU A 293 22.92 -7.95 0.54
C LEU A 293 23.65 -8.19 1.87
N ASP A 294 24.31 -9.35 2.01
CA ASP A 294 25.06 -9.70 3.21
C ASP A 294 26.21 -8.71 3.44
N ASN A 295 26.99 -8.38 2.41
CA ASN A 295 28.09 -7.41 2.53
C ASN A 295 27.61 -5.97 2.82
N LEU A 296 26.46 -5.56 2.28
CA LEU A 296 25.95 -4.20 2.43
C LEU A 296 25.22 -3.96 3.75
N TYR A 297 24.74 -5.01 4.42
CA TYR A 297 23.98 -4.88 5.66
C TYR A 297 24.78 -4.16 6.75
N ASP A 298 26.03 -4.58 6.96
CA ASP A 298 26.90 -4.00 7.98
C ASP A 298 27.64 -2.75 7.48
N GLN A 299 27.97 -2.68 6.18
CA GLN A 299 28.82 -1.61 5.64
C GLN A 299 28.04 -0.37 5.19
N ASN A 300 26.84 -0.53 4.63
CA ASN A 300 26.08 0.58 4.06
C ASN A 300 24.56 0.29 4.03
N PRO A 301 23.84 0.56 5.14
CA PRO A 301 22.40 0.33 5.24
C PRO A 301 21.59 1.06 4.14
N LYS A 302 22.06 2.23 3.68
CA LYS A 302 21.37 2.98 2.61
C LYS A 302 21.45 2.24 1.28
N ALA A 303 22.63 1.77 0.89
CA ALA A 303 22.83 1.00 -0.33
C ALA A 303 22.10 -0.36 -0.27
N TYR A 304 22.02 -0.97 0.92
CA TYR A 304 21.23 -2.17 1.17
C TYR A 304 19.75 -1.95 0.83
N TRP A 305 19.12 -0.91 1.37
CA TRP A 305 17.71 -0.59 1.10
C TRP A 305 17.47 -0.25 -0.38
N GLN A 306 18.42 0.45 -1.03
CA GLN A 306 18.35 0.71 -2.48
C GLN A 306 18.37 -0.58 -3.31
N LEU A 307 19.21 -1.54 -2.94
CA LEU A 307 19.27 -2.85 -3.60
C LEU A 307 17.96 -3.64 -3.40
N LEU A 308 17.41 -3.64 -2.18
CA LEU A 308 16.11 -4.25 -1.89
C LEU A 308 14.97 -3.62 -2.68
N ASP A 309 14.92 -2.28 -2.76
CA ASP A 309 13.90 -1.59 -3.56
C ASP A 309 14.03 -1.93 -5.04
N LYS A 310 15.26 -2.10 -5.55
CA LYS A 310 15.50 -2.57 -6.91
C LYS A 310 14.94 -3.98 -7.13
N ILE A 311 15.14 -4.89 -6.18
CA ILE A 311 14.60 -6.27 -6.23
C ILE A 311 13.07 -6.29 -6.15
N LYS A 312 12.48 -5.51 -5.24
CA LYS A 312 11.01 -5.32 -5.15
C LYS A 312 10.44 -4.80 -6.46
N ASN A 313 11.11 -3.85 -7.10
CA ASN A 313 10.67 -3.33 -8.39
C ASN A 313 10.81 -4.33 -9.55
N ILE A 314 11.77 -5.26 -9.49
CA ILE A 314 11.91 -6.35 -10.47
C ILE A 314 10.77 -7.37 -10.32
N SER A 315 10.38 -7.71 -9.09
CA SER A 315 9.29 -8.65 -8.80
C SER A 315 7.90 -8.07 -9.08
N ASN A 316 7.68 -6.77 -8.85
CA ASN A 316 6.43 -6.06 -9.14
C ASN A 316 6.11 -5.84 -10.63
N ASN A 317 6.95 -6.33 -11.56
CA ASN A 317 6.64 -6.39 -12.99
C ASN A 317 5.79 -7.62 -13.38
N SER A 318 5.65 -8.60 -12.48
CA SER A 318 4.53 -9.54 -12.51
C SER A 318 3.30 -8.80 -11.98
N GLN A 319 2.12 -8.99 -12.59
CA GLN A 319 0.85 -8.38 -12.19
C GLN A 319 0.40 -8.71 -10.76
N ASN A 320 1.20 -9.41 -9.98
CA ASN A 320 1.02 -9.58 -8.56
C ASN A 320 1.48 -8.26 -7.91
N LYS A 321 0.64 -7.23 -7.99
CA LYS A 321 0.52 -6.31 -6.85
C LYS A 321 0.50 -7.22 -5.64
N SER A 322 1.32 -6.95 -4.63
CA SER A 322 1.03 -7.47 -3.30
C SER A 322 -0.46 -7.30 -3.09
N GLU A 323 -1.20 -8.41 -3.08
CA GLU A 323 -2.50 -8.43 -2.47
C GLU A 323 -2.19 -8.00 -1.05
N ASN A 324 -2.30 -6.71 -0.77
CA ASN A 324 -2.60 -6.29 0.58
C ASN A 324 -3.91 -7.02 0.83
N THR A 325 -3.83 -8.15 1.51
CA THR A 325 -4.96 -8.99 1.87
C THR A 325 -5.94 -8.24 2.77
N ILE A 326 -5.47 -7.13 3.34
CA ILE A 326 -6.16 -6.22 4.24
C ILE A 326 -6.77 -5.09 3.40
N ASP A 327 -8.09 -4.96 3.48
CA ASP A 327 -8.85 -3.91 2.81
C ASP A 327 -8.48 -2.53 3.37
N PRO A 328 -8.46 -1.45 2.57
CA PRO A 328 -8.21 -0.10 3.09
C PRO A 328 -9.14 0.32 4.24
N SER A 329 -10.38 -0.19 4.31
CA SER A 329 -11.27 0.08 5.44
C SER A 329 -10.76 -0.57 6.74
N GLU A 330 -10.22 -1.78 6.64
CA GLU A 330 -9.65 -2.51 7.77
C GLU A 330 -8.39 -1.79 8.29
N TRP A 331 -7.56 -1.26 7.38
CA TRP A 331 -6.45 -0.38 7.75
C TRP A 331 -6.91 0.89 8.48
N GLN A 332 -7.96 1.54 7.97
CA GLN A 332 -8.50 2.74 8.58
C GLN A 332 -9.03 2.45 9.99
N GLU A 333 -9.82 1.40 10.15
CA GLU A 333 -10.38 1.00 11.44
C GLU A 333 -9.26 0.67 12.45
N TYR A 334 -8.25 -0.10 12.03
CA TYR A 334 -7.11 -0.43 12.86
C TYR A 334 -6.37 0.81 13.37
N PHE A 335 -6.00 1.72 12.46
CA PHE A 335 -5.28 2.94 12.85
C PHE A 335 -6.16 3.93 13.61
N GLN A 336 -7.46 3.98 13.36
CA GLN A 336 -8.40 4.75 14.18
C GLN A 336 -8.46 4.20 15.61
N LYS A 337 -8.48 2.88 15.77
CA LYS A 337 -8.45 2.24 17.09
C LYS A 337 -7.11 2.47 17.79
N LEU A 338 -5.99 2.37 17.07
CA LEU A 338 -4.65 2.58 17.62
C LEU A 338 -4.43 4.04 18.06
N ASN A 339 -4.94 5.00 17.29
CA ASN A 339 -4.81 6.43 17.57
C ASN A 339 -6.00 7.02 18.35
N LYS A 340 -6.97 6.20 18.75
CA LYS A 340 -7.95 6.62 19.76
C LYS A 340 -7.16 6.78 21.05
N ASN A 341 -6.89 8.04 21.41
CA ASN A 341 -6.34 8.36 22.72
C ASN A 341 -7.17 7.61 23.77
N GLU A 342 -6.51 6.85 24.64
CA GLU A 342 -7.14 6.45 25.89
C GLU A 342 -7.68 7.74 26.52
N GLN A 343 -8.97 7.75 26.89
CA GLN A 343 -9.47 8.79 27.75
C GLN A 343 -8.65 8.72 29.02
N TYR A 344 -7.68 9.63 29.15
CA TYR A 344 -6.96 9.79 30.39
C TYR A 344 -8.01 10.06 31.46
N SER A 345 -8.12 9.19 32.46
CA SER A 345 -9.02 9.49 33.57
C SER A 345 -8.53 10.77 34.25
N ASP A 346 -9.46 11.61 34.66
CA ASP A 346 -9.14 12.88 35.33
C ASP A 346 -8.21 12.64 36.53
N ASP A 347 -8.34 11.51 37.23
CA ASP A 347 -7.45 11.09 38.32
C ASP A 347 -6.00 10.83 37.89
N LEU A 348 -5.77 10.27 36.70
CA LEU A 348 -4.42 10.03 36.18
C LEU A 348 -3.74 11.34 35.75
N ILE A 349 -4.52 12.26 35.18
CA ILE A 349 -4.07 13.63 34.87
C ILE A 349 -3.72 14.35 36.17
N LYS A 350 -4.60 14.28 37.17
CA LYS A 350 -4.40 14.91 38.48
C LYS A 350 -3.14 14.40 39.18
N LYS A 351 -2.94 13.08 39.21
CA LYS A 351 -1.71 12.48 39.77
C LYS A 351 -0.44 12.91 39.03
N LYS A 352 -0.50 13.02 37.69
CA LYS A 352 0.63 13.55 36.91
C LYS A 352 0.90 15.02 37.22
N LEU A 353 -0.14 15.86 37.25
CA LEU A 353 -0.02 17.28 37.59
C LEU A 353 0.52 17.47 39.02
N GLU A 354 0.04 16.70 39.99
CA GLU A 354 0.56 16.68 41.36
C GLU A 354 2.02 16.23 41.42
N SER A 355 2.42 15.26 40.58
CA SER A 355 3.83 14.85 40.49
C SER A 355 4.72 15.94 39.89
N PHE A 356 4.23 16.70 38.91
CA PHE A 356 4.96 17.82 38.32
C PHE A 356 5.04 19.04 39.25
N HIS A 357 4.03 19.25 40.10
CA HIS A 357 4.05 20.31 41.13
C HIS A 357 5.15 20.09 42.20
N ASN A 358 5.63 18.86 42.38
CA ASN A 358 6.64 18.51 43.37
C ASN A 358 8.07 18.50 42.81
N GLU A 359 8.26 18.73 41.50
CA GLU A 359 9.59 18.88 40.91
C GLU A 359 10.06 20.33 41.06
N ASN A 360 11.32 20.54 41.48
CA ASN A 360 11.94 21.86 41.48
C ASN A 360 11.91 22.39 40.05
N VAL A 361 11.09 23.42 39.81
CA VAL A 361 10.99 24.11 38.53
C VAL A 361 12.36 24.71 38.22
N PHE A 362 13.07 24.12 37.26
CA PHE A 362 14.28 24.70 36.70
C PHE A 362 13.87 25.90 35.85
N ASN A 363 14.21 27.10 36.30
CA ASN A 363 13.97 28.39 35.60
C ASN A 363 14.63 28.47 34.21
N GLU A 364 15.45 27.50 33.80
CA GLU A 364 16.13 27.47 32.51
C GLU A 364 15.18 27.25 31.32
N LEU A 365 13.97 26.71 31.56
CA LEU A 365 12.95 26.48 30.52
C LEU A 365 12.07 27.69 30.24
N ASP A 366 12.14 28.74 31.06
CA ASP A 366 11.31 29.95 30.94
C ASP A 366 11.99 31.08 30.15
N TYR A 367 13.19 30.83 29.60
CA TYR A 367 13.88 31.78 28.74
C TYR A 367 13.41 31.70 27.30
N LEU A 368 13.51 32.82 26.59
CA LEU A 368 13.34 32.84 25.14
C LEU A 368 14.32 31.88 24.48
N ILE A 369 13.83 31.12 23.50
CA ILE A 369 14.61 30.16 22.73
C ILE A 369 15.75 30.90 22.03
N THR A 370 16.96 30.39 22.24
CA THR A 370 18.21 30.99 21.78
C THR A 370 18.60 30.48 20.39
N PRO A 371 19.41 31.24 19.63
CA PRO A 371 19.95 30.77 18.35
C PRO A 371 20.78 29.48 18.51
N GLU A 372 21.52 29.34 19.60
CA GLU A 372 22.41 28.20 19.88
C GLU A 372 21.61 26.90 20.10
N GLU A 373 20.46 26.98 20.78
CA GLU A 373 19.55 25.84 20.94
C GLU A 373 19.00 25.36 19.60
N ILE A 374 18.59 26.29 18.74
CA ILE A 374 18.11 25.98 17.39
C ILE A 374 19.24 25.36 16.57
N GLU A 375 20.46 25.90 16.63
CA GLU A 375 21.61 25.34 15.94
C GLU A 375 21.91 23.91 16.39
N LYS A 376 21.89 23.66 17.71
CA LYS A 376 22.06 22.31 18.29
C LYS A 376 20.96 21.36 17.82
N ALA A 377 19.70 21.81 17.77
CA ALA A 377 18.58 21.04 17.26
C ALA A 377 18.74 20.70 15.77
N ILE A 378 19.15 21.66 14.93
CA ILE A 378 19.38 21.46 13.49
C ILE A 378 20.49 20.43 13.25
N LYS A 379 21.57 20.46 14.03
CA LYS A 379 22.65 19.45 13.94
C LYS A 379 22.15 18.02 14.20
N SER A 380 21.16 17.86 15.08
CA SER A 380 20.57 16.55 15.40
C SER A 380 19.63 15.99 14.30
N LEU A 381 19.20 16.83 13.34
CA LEU A 381 18.27 16.41 12.29
C LEU A 381 18.90 15.36 11.37
N LYS A 382 18.17 14.26 11.16
CA LYS A 382 18.57 13.17 10.24
C LYS A 382 18.13 13.50 8.81
N ASN A 383 19.03 13.35 7.84
CA ASN A 383 18.70 13.49 6.43
C ASN A 383 17.80 12.33 5.95
N SER A 384 17.11 12.55 4.83
CA SER A 384 16.23 11.59 4.16
C SER A 384 15.01 11.15 4.99
N LYS A 385 14.65 11.93 6.00
CA LYS A 385 13.36 11.77 6.69
C LYS A 385 12.23 12.34 5.83
N SER A 386 11.04 11.76 5.96
CA SER A 386 9.86 12.25 5.27
C SER A 386 9.51 13.64 5.79
N SER A 387 9.23 14.58 4.88
CA SER A 387 8.63 15.85 5.24
C SER A 387 7.19 15.63 5.74
N GLY A 388 6.75 16.48 6.65
CA GLY A 388 5.37 16.52 7.10
C GLY A 388 4.45 17.18 6.06
N PHE A 389 3.24 17.56 6.49
CA PHE A 389 2.26 18.24 5.64
C PHE A 389 2.75 19.59 5.08
N SER A 390 3.70 20.24 5.75
CA SER A 390 4.34 21.49 5.28
C SER A 390 5.31 21.30 4.12
N MET A 391 5.63 20.05 3.74
CA MET A 391 6.60 19.69 2.69
C MET A 391 8.05 20.15 2.91
N ILE A 392 8.35 20.84 4.03
CA ILE A 392 9.70 21.21 4.43
C ILE A 392 10.47 19.97 4.87
N SER A 393 11.63 19.74 4.26
CA SER A 393 12.51 18.63 4.62
C SER A 393 13.63 19.06 5.55
N ASN A 394 14.19 18.11 6.31
CA ASN A 394 15.30 18.38 7.22
C ASN A 394 16.51 18.97 6.47
N GLU A 395 16.76 18.55 5.24
CA GLU A 395 17.82 19.08 4.38
C GLU A 395 17.64 20.58 4.10
N MET A 396 16.40 21.04 3.86
CA MET A 396 16.12 22.48 3.65
C MET A 396 16.62 23.30 4.84
N ILE A 397 16.31 22.84 6.06
CA ILE A 397 16.70 23.50 7.31
C ILE A 397 18.23 23.41 7.50
N LYS A 398 18.82 22.22 7.33
CA LYS A 398 20.25 22.01 7.57
C LYS A 398 21.15 22.80 6.63
N TYR A 399 20.79 22.92 5.35
CA TYR A 399 21.63 23.59 4.36
C TYR A 399 21.37 25.10 4.26
N SER A 400 20.40 25.64 5.01
CA SER A 400 20.10 27.08 5.09
C SER A 400 20.27 27.67 6.50
N GLN A 401 21.05 27.03 7.38
CA GLN A 401 21.24 27.40 8.80
C GLN A 401 21.40 28.90 9.05
N THR A 402 22.30 29.56 8.31
CA THR A 402 22.59 31.00 8.47
C THR A 402 21.38 31.89 8.22
N VAL A 403 20.47 31.46 7.35
CA VAL A 403 19.23 32.17 7.02
C VAL A 403 18.08 31.74 7.92
N CYS A 404 17.96 30.45 8.20
CA CYS A 404 16.77 29.91 8.87
C CYS A 404 16.74 30.11 10.38
N ILE A 405 17.89 30.08 11.06
CA ILE A 405 17.95 30.20 12.52
C ILE A 405 17.18 31.42 13.04
N PRO A 406 17.43 32.67 12.58
CA PRO A 406 16.70 33.83 13.09
C PRO A 406 15.20 33.82 12.72
N LEU A 407 14.82 33.14 11.63
CA LEU A 407 13.42 33.06 11.20
C LEU A 407 12.62 32.08 12.05
N ILE A 408 13.22 30.92 12.32
CA ILE A 408 12.67 29.88 13.20
C ILE A 408 12.60 30.42 14.63
N GLN A 409 13.65 31.10 15.09
CA GLN A 409 13.68 31.71 16.42
C GLN A 409 12.52 32.68 16.62
N LYS A 410 12.28 33.57 15.65
CA LYS A 410 11.15 34.51 15.70
C LYS A 410 9.81 33.78 15.82
N LEU A 411 9.59 32.73 15.03
CA LEU A 411 8.34 31.94 15.10
C LEU A 411 8.20 31.24 16.45
N PHE A 412 9.26 30.58 16.90
CA PHE A 412 9.22 29.77 18.11
C PHE A 412 9.03 30.64 19.35
N ASN A 413 9.69 31.80 19.42
CA ASN A 413 9.49 32.75 20.52
C ASN A 413 8.12 33.43 20.47
N LEU A 414 7.53 33.62 19.29
CA LEU A 414 6.14 34.06 19.15
C LEU A 414 5.17 33.02 19.72
N VAL A 415 5.35 31.74 19.38
CA VAL A 415 4.55 30.63 19.94
C VAL A 415 4.73 30.53 21.45
N PHE A 416 5.97 30.62 21.93
CA PHE A 416 6.32 30.53 23.34
C PHE A 416 5.69 31.65 24.17
N SER A 417 5.87 32.91 23.75
CA SER A 417 5.26 34.08 24.43
C SER A 417 3.73 34.00 24.46
N SER A 418 3.10 33.60 23.35
CA SER A 418 1.64 33.43 23.30
C SER A 418 1.15 32.36 24.28
N SER A 419 1.93 31.29 24.47
CA SER A 419 1.58 30.22 25.42
C SER A 419 1.78 30.64 26.89
N ILE A 420 2.74 31.53 27.17
CA ILE A 420 2.96 32.10 28.50
C ILE A 420 1.79 33.03 28.88
N GLU A 421 1.34 33.90 27.98
CA GLU A 421 0.22 34.80 28.30
C GLU A 421 -1.09 34.05 28.59
N GLU A 422 -1.33 32.91 27.92
CA GLU A 422 -2.45 32.03 28.23
C GLU A 422 -2.32 31.43 29.64
N SER A 423 -1.12 31.02 30.05
CA SER A 423 -0.89 30.47 31.39
C SER A 423 -0.98 31.54 32.49
N GLU A 424 -0.52 32.77 32.23
CA GLU A 424 -0.70 33.92 33.12
C GLU A 424 -2.18 34.31 33.26
N SER A 425 -2.96 34.27 32.18
CA SER A 425 -4.40 34.52 32.19
C SER A 425 -5.14 33.49 33.06
N VAL A 426 -4.72 32.22 32.98
CA VAL A 426 -5.22 31.13 33.83
C VAL A 426 -4.88 31.38 35.30
N LEU A 427 -3.67 31.83 35.61
CA LEU A 427 -3.24 32.19 36.97
C LEU A 427 -4.03 33.40 37.52
N GLN A 428 -4.25 34.44 36.72
CA GLN A 428 -5.07 35.59 37.10
C GLN A 428 -6.51 35.17 37.41
N LEU A 429 -7.12 34.36 36.54
CA LEU A 429 -8.47 33.85 36.77
C LEU A 429 -8.55 32.99 38.04
N LYS A 430 -7.52 32.19 38.35
CA LYS A 430 -7.45 31.48 39.64
C LYS A 430 -7.41 32.45 40.81
N GLY A 431 -6.57 33.49 40.74
CA GLY A 431 -6.47 34.53 41.78
C GLY A 431 -7.75 35.33 42.00
N LEU A 432 -8.62 35.43 40.99
CA LEU A 432 -9.94 36.07 41.08
C LEU A 432 -11.03 35.17 41.69
N THR A 433 -10.78 33.87 41.84
CA THR A 433 -11.72 32.94 42.48
C THR A 433 -11.44 32.79 43.98
N PRO A 434 -12.46 32.85 44.86
CA PRO A 434 -12.27 32.76 46.32
C PRO A 434 -11.58 31.47 46.79
N ASN A 435 -11.66 30.40 45.99
CA ASN A 435 -11.11 29.08 46.28
C ASN A 435 -9.86 28.76 45.44
N GLY A 436 -9.34 29.71 44.65
CA GLY A 436 -8.18 29.51 43.77
C GLY A 436 -8.39 28.49 42.64
N LEU A 437 -9.63 28.05 42.42
CA LEU A 437 -10.01 26.99 41.48
C LEU A 437 -10.90 27.55 40.38
N LEU A 438 -10.54 27.25 39.13
CA LEU A 438 -11.35 27.60 37.97
C LEU A 438 -12.62 26.73 37.92
N PRO A 439 -13.78 27.30 37.54
CA PRO A 439 -15.00 26.53 37.32
C PRO A 439 -14.80 25.42 36.27
N MET A 440 -15.46 24.27 36.46
CA MET A 440 -15.44 23.21 35.45
C MET A 440 -15.89 23.74 34.09
N GLY A 441 -15.10 23.48 33.05
CA GLY A 441 -15.36 23.95 31.70
C GLY A 441 -14.81 25.35 31.37
N ALA A 442 -14.23 26.08 32.33
CA ALA A 442 -13.66 27.42 32.08
C ALA A 442 -12.54 27.45 31.03
N LEU A 443 -11.84 26.33 30.82
CA LEU A 443 -10.77 26.18 29.81
C LEU A 443 -11.23 25.45 28.54
N SER A 444 -12.49 24.99 28.48
CA SER A 444 -12.97 24.10 27.41
C SER A 444 -13.05 24.77 26.03
N GLY A 445 -13.11 26.11 25.98
CA GLY A 445 -13.11 26.89 24.74
C GLY A 445 -11.78 27.59 24.45
N GLY A 446 -10.70 27.28 25.19
CA GLY A 446 -9.37 27.86 24.98
C GLY A 446 -9.31 29.38 25.22
N LYS A 447 -8.57 30.10 24.37
CA LYS A 447 -8.30 31.53 24.49
C LYS A 447 -9.55 32.40 24.57
N ASP A 448 -10.59 32.11 23.76
CA ASP A 448 -11.83 32.88 23.72
C ASP A 448 -12.61 32.79 25.04
N THR A 449 -12.55 31.64 25.72
CA THR A 449 -13.16 31.50 27.05
C THR A 449 -12.37 32.24 28.13
N LEU A 450 -11.04 32.30 28.02
CA LEU A 450 -10.17 33.03 28.95
C LEU A 450 -10.38 34.55 28.85
N SER A 451 -10.40 35.08 27.62
CA SER A 451 -10.59 36.51 27.37
C SER A 451 -11.98 37.00 27.79
N ASN A 452 -13.04 36.21 27.53
CA ASN A 452 -14.40 36.50 27.98
C ASN A 452 -14.56 36.39 29.50
N ALA A 453 -13.84 35.49 30.17
CA ALA A 453 -13.87 35.38 31.62
C ALA A 453 -13.17 36.57 32.30
N LEU A 454 -12.12 37.12 31.68
CA LEU A 454 -11.39 38.29 32.18
C LEU A 454 -12.10 39.62 31.87
N SER A 455 -12.87 39.71 30.78
CA SER A 455 -13.56 40.96 30.37
C SER A 455 -14.67 41.42 31.33
N GLY A 456 -15.16 40.54 32.20
CA GLY A 456 -16.13 40.87 33.26
C GLY A 456 -15.52 41.49 34.52
N PHE A 457 -14.18 41.53 34.63
CA PHE A 457 -13.46 42.13 35.76
C PHE A 457 -12.67 43.36 35.28
N SER A 458 -12.95 44.54 35.85
CA SER A 458 -12.26 45.78 35.44
C SER A 458 -10.74 45.66 35.70
N PRO A 459 -9.86 46.02 34.74
CA PRO A 459 -8.44 45.69 34.78
C PRO A 459 -7.64 46.77 35.49
N THR A 460 -7.70 46.84 36.82
CA THR A 460 -6.84 47.80 37.55
C THR A 460 -5.51 47.22 37.96
N HIS A 461 -5.28 45.90 37.79
CA HIS A 461 -4.03 45.29 38.21
C HIS A 461 -3.59 44.17 37.27
N LYS A 462 -2.51 44.42 36.52
CA LYS A 462 -1.74 43.36 35.86
C LYS A 462 -0.73 42.83 36.88
N ILE A 463 -0.64 41.52 37.02
CA ILE A 463 0.36 40.88 37.88
C ILE A 463 1.74 41.38 37.45
N SER A 464 2.43 42.05 38.36
CA SER A 464 3.64 42.83 38.06
C SER A 464 4.94 42.06 38.29
N GLY A 465 4.85 40.83 38.82
CA GLY A 465 6.02 39.97 39.04
C GLY A 465 5.71 38.64 39.73
N PHE A 466 6.72 37.77 39.77
CA PHE A 466 6.62 36.40 40.27
C PHE A 466 6.27 36.30 41.76
N GLU A 467 6.70 37.26 42.57
CA GLU A 467 6.34 37.34 44.00
C GLU A 467 4.84 37.56 44.22
N GLU A 468 4.22 38.32 43.32
CA GLU A 468 2.81 38.66 43.39
C GLU A 468 1.94 37.45 42.98
N ALA A 469 2.34 36.75 41.91
CA ALA A 469 1.72 35.49 41.50
C ALA A 469 1.83 34.42 42.61
N LYS A 470 2.98 34.33 43.27
CA LYS A 470 3.21 33.40 44.39
C LYS A 470 2.37 33.74 45.61
N CYS A 471 2.13 35.03 45.89
CA CYS A 471 1.25 35.46 46.98
C CYS A 471 -0.23 35.09 46.74
N LEU A 472 -0.71 35.19 45.49
CA LEU A 472 -2.05 34.75 45.12
C LEU A 472 -2.21 33.23 45.27
N ASP A 473 -1.18 32.46 44.92
CA ASP A 473 -1.21 31.00 45.04
C ASP A 473 -1.06 30.50 46.50
N LYS A 474 -0.44 31.32 47.37
CA LYS A 474 -0.28 31.02 48.81
C LYS A 474 -1.61 30.88 49.57
N MET A 475 -2.72 31.43 49.05
CA MET A 475 -4.05 31.18 49.60
C MET A 475 -4.48 29.71 49.47
N ASN A 476 -3.96 28.99 48.47
CA ASN A 476 -4.23 27.55 48.24
C ASN A 476 -3.30 26.62 49.04
N GLU A 477 -2.23 27.15 49.64
CA GLU A 477 -1.31 26.39 50.50
C GLU A 477 -1.78 26.27 51.97
N ARG A 478 -2.95 26.83 52.32
CA ARG A 478 -3.51 26.66 53.67
C ARG A 478 -4.04 25.24 53.85
N MET A 479 -3.48 24.51 54.81
CA MET A 479 -4.03 23.23 55.26
C MET A 479 -5.52 23.39 55.60
N PRO A 480 -6.40 22.49 55.11
CA PRO A 480 -7.81 22.54 55.46
C PRO A 480 -7.99 22.41 56.99
N PRO A 481 -8.97 23.12 57.58
CA PRO A 481 -9.16 23.11 59.03
C PRO A 481 -9.38 21.68 59.52
N ARG A 482 -8.62 21.27 60.55
CA ARG A 482 -8.77 19.94 61.16
C ARG A 482 -10.18 19.81 61.70
N ARG A 483 -10.89 18.73 61.32
CA ARG A 483 -12.19 18.35 61.88
C ARG A 483 -12.03 18.17 63.39
N GLU A 484 -12.50 19.13 64.18
CA GLU A 484 -12.74 18.91 65.61
C GLU A 484 -13.84 17.86 65.76
N GLN A 485 -13.57 16.86 66.59
CA GLN A 485 -14.48 15.77 66.90
C GLN A 485 -15.68 16.33 67.67
N LEU A 486 -16.81 16.49 66.98
CA LEU A 486 -18.09 16.75 67.61
C LEU A 486 -18.78 15.42 67.93
N ASN A 487 -18.86 15.18 69.24
CA ASN A 487 -19.86 14.44 70.00
C ASN A 487 -19.64 12.95 70.27
N ASN A 488 -19.30 12.64 71.53
CA ASN A 488 -20.27 12.03 72.44
C ASN A 488 -19.85 12.23 73.91
N THR A 489 -20.56 13.12 74.61
CA THR A 489 -20.78 13.05 76.05
C THR A 489 -22.28 13.00 76.29
N GLN A 490 -22.74 11.86 76.81
CA GLN A 490 -23.56 11.86 78.02
C GLN A 490 -22.60 11.66 79.19
#